data_AF-A0A9W9Q3M1-F1
#
_entry.id   AF-A0A9W9Q3M1-F1
#
_cell.length_a   1.000
_cell.length_b   1.000
_cell.length_c   1.000
_cell.angle_alpha   90.00
_cell.angle_beta   90.00
_cell.angle_gamma   90.00
#
_symmetry.space_group_name_H-M   'P 1'
#
loop_
_entity.id
_entity.type
_entity.pdbx_description
1 polymer ?
#
loop_
_entity_poly.entity_id
_entity_poly.type
_entity_poly.pdbx_seq_one_letter_code
_entity_poly.pdbx_strand_id
1 'polypeptide(L)'
;MPGFRKFILAAICFVTFVFVIRSSRPEHVPGSPGYRPVKEIFDEEADSLRARQSRTRGQKSFGSSTAPLRDRLRYQFPYDLERSFPAYIWQTWKYTPASTWFEERLRASEASWTEMHPGFTHEVIPDDTQRHLIWYLYGSVPDVFEAYDALPLPVMKADFFRYLVLLARGGIYSDIDTFALKPAHYWLPEELDRSTIGFVVGIEADPDRPDWHEWYSRRLQFCQWTIVSKPGHPILRDMVAYVTEEALRMKRLGILKSGKMDKTIMEFTGPGAWTDAVFRYFNNPEYFDIRSGDKNVTYEDFSGQKVHRKVGDTVILPITSFSPGVGQMGAGSTDDDMAFVKHNFGGMFFVSIDC
;
A
#
# COMPACT_ATOMS: atom_id res chain seq x y z
N MET A 1 -43.66 27.32 -42.78
CA MET A 1 -43.40 25.90 -42.42
C MET A 1 -42.32 25.26 -43.30
N PRO A 2 -41.02 25.33 -42.93
CA PRO A 2 -39.95 24.58 -43.62
C PRO A 2 -39.17 23.58 -42.73
N GLY A 3 -39.37 23.58 -41.40
CA GLY A 3 -38.58 22.76 -40.46
C GLY A 3 -39.01 21.29 -40.34
N PHE A 4 -40.31 21.01 -40.51
CA PHE A 4 -40.87 19.67 -40.26
C PHE A 4 -40.46 18.63 -41.31
N ARG A 5 -40.30 19.05 -42.57
CA ARG A 5 -39.89 18.15 -43.67
C ARG A 5 -38.43 17.68 -43.53
N LYS A 6 -37.54 18.53 -43.00
CA LYS A 6 -36.12 18.17 -42.77
C LYS A 6 -35.96 17.15 -41.65
N PHE A 7 -36.83 17.22 -40.62
CA PHE A 7 -36.82 16.28 -39.49
C PHE A 7 -37.28 14.88 -39.90
N ILE A 8 -38.30 14.79 -40.75
CA ILE A 8 -38.79 13.49 -41.28
C ILE A 8 -37.74 12.82 -42.16
N LEU A 9 -37.07 13.58 -43.04
CA LEU A 9 -35.98 13.06 -43.87
C LEU A 9 -34.81 12.55 -43.02
N ALA A 10 -34.40 13.27 -41.97
CA ALA A 10 -33.35 12.82 -41.06
C ALA A 10 -33.73 11.55 -40.29
N ALA A 11 -34.98 11.44 -39.83
CA ALA A 11 -35.47 10.25 -39.15
C ALA A 11 -35.52 9.01 -40.06
N ILE A 12 -35.94 9.18 -41.32
CA ILE A 12 -35.95 8.08 -42.30
C ILE A 12 -34.53 7.61 -42.62
N CYS A 13 -33.57 8.54 -42.79
CA CYS A 13 -32.16 8.21 -43.00
C CYS A 13 -31.55 7.47 -41.79
N PHE A 14 -31.90 7.87 -40.57
CA PHE A 14 -31.41 7.20 -39.37
C PHE A 14 -31.97 5.78 -39.22
N VAL A 15 -33.27 5.59 -39.48
CA VAL A 15 -33.90 4.26 -39.43
C VAL A 15 -33.34 3.33 -40.50
N THR A 16 -33.14 3.82 -41.73
CA THR A 16 -32.51 3.02 -42.81
C THR A 16 -31.05 2.70 -42.50
N PHE A 17 -30.28 3.63 -41.92
CA PHE A 17 -28.90 3.37 -41.50
C PHE A 17 -28.80 2.28 -40.42
N VAL A 18 -29.68 2.32 -39.42
CA VAL A 18 -29.75 1.28 -38.37
C VAL A 18 -30.15 -0.08 -38.97
N PHE A 19 -31.06 -0.09 -39.95
CA PHE A 19 -31.49 -1.34 -40.58
C PHE A 19 -30.39 -1.99 -41.43
N VAL A 20 -29.63 -1.18 -42.19
CA VAL A 20 -28.51 -1.66 -43.01
C VAL A 20 -27.38 -2.21 -42.13
N ILE A 21 -27.05 -1.54 -41.02
CA ILE A 21 -26.05 -2.05 -40.05
C ILE A 21 -26.50 -3.36 -39.40
N ARG A 22 -27.80 -3.55 -39.18
CA ARG A 22 -28.33 -4.81 -38.65
C ARG A 22 -28.33 -5.93 -39.68
N SER A 23 -28.56 -5.65 -40.96
CA SER A 23 -28.57 -6.67 -42.01
C SER A 23 -27.17 -7.12 -42.45
N SER A 24 -26.12 -6.36 -42.14
CA SER A 24 -24.73 -6.67 -42.53
C SER A 24 -23.91 -7.43 -41.47
N ARG A 25 -24.54 -7.97 -40.42
CA ARG A 25 -23.84 -8.72 -39.37
C ARG A 25 -23.69 -10.22 -39.76
N PRO A 26 -22.50 -10.82 -39.60
CA PRO A 26 -22.32 -12.25 -39.82
C PRO A 26 -23.21 -13.11 -38.89
N GLU A 27 -23.74 -14.22 -39.39
CA GLU A 27 -24.74 -15.08 -38.72
C GLU A 27 -24.26 -15.72 -37.40
N HIS A 28 -22.97 -15.63 -37.06
CA HIS A 28 -22.38 -16.25 -35.87
C HIS A 28 -22.35 -15.34 -34.63
N VAL A 29 -22.89 -14.11 -34.69
CA VAL A 29 -22.92 -13.18 -33.56
C VAL A 29 -24.25 -13.31 -32.78
N PRO A 30 -24.21 -13.51 -31.44
CA PRO A 30 -25.39 -13.55 -30.60
C PRO A 30 -26.30 -12.32 -30.82
N GLY A 31 -27.59 -12.56 -31.10
CA GLY A 31 -28.59 -11.51 -31.35
C GLY A 31 -28.83 -11.14 -32.81
N SER A 32 -28.23 -11.85 -33.78
CA SER A 32 -28.56 -11.71 -35.21
C SER A 32 -29.76 -12.59 -35.60
N PRO A 33 -30.65 -12.15 -36.52
CA PRO A 33 -31.72 -13.00 -37.06
C PRO A 33 -31.09 -14.22 -37.75
N GLY A 34 -31.45 -15.45 -37.33
CA GLY A 34 -30.88 -16.68 -37.87
C GLY A 34 -29.71 -17.28 -37.07
N TYR A 35 -29.33 -16.68 -35.94
CA TYR A 35 -28.28 -17.22 -35.05
C TYR A 35 -28.56 -18.68 -34.65
N ARG A 36 -27.60 -19.56 -34.94
CA ARG A 36 -27.55 -20.94 -34.46
C ARG A 36 -26.34 -21.11 -33.54
N PRO A 37 -26.53 -21.52 -32.27
CA PRO A 37 -25.41 -21.76 -31.37
C PRO A 37 -24.53 -22.90 -31.90
N VAL A 38 -23.21 -22.69 -31.96
CA VAL A 38 -22.24 -23.73 -32.28
C VAL A 38 -22.12 -24.64 -31.06
N LYS A 39 -22.60 -25.88 -31.18
CA LYS A 39 -22.82 -26.80 -30.04
C LYS A 39 -21.53 -27.15 -29.27
N GLU A 40 -20.38 -27.17 -29.95
CA GLU A 40 -19.10 -27.60 -29.37
C GLU A 40 -18.45 -26.54 -28.45
N ILE A 41 -18.72 -25.25 -28.64
CA ILE A 41 -18.13 -24.18 -27.80
C ILE A 41 -18.84 -24.07 -26.45
N PHE A 42 -20.15 -24.36 -26.40
CA PHE A 42 -20.93 -24.26 -25.17
C PHE A 42 -20.65 -25.40 -24.19
N ASP A 43 -20.26 -26.58 -24.67
CA ASP A 43 -19.94 -27.72 -23.80
C ASP A 43 -18.57 -27.53 -23.11
N GLU A 44 -17.56 -26.98 -23.80
CA GLU A 44 -16.27 -26.60 -23.19
C GLU A 44 -16.40 -25.42 -22.21
N GLU A 45 -17.25 -24.43 -22.52
CA GLU A 45 -17.50 -23.30 -21.61
C GLU A 45 -18.32 -23.75 -20.38
N ALA A 46 -19.28 -24.67 -20.55
CA ALA A 46 -20.03 -25.26 -19.43
C ALA A 46 -19.17 -26.17 -18.54
N ASP A 47 -18.27 -26.98 -19.13
CA ASP A 47 -17.37 -27.85 -18.37
C ASP A 47 -16.25 -27.06 -17.69
N SER A 48 -15.73 -26.00 -18.30
CA SER A 48 -14.79 -25.08 -17.66
C SER A 48 -15.45 -24.26 -16.54
N LEU A 49 -16.72 -23.87 -16.68
CA LEU A 49 -17.51 -23.24 -15.61
C LEU A 49 -17.81 -24.22 -14.47
N ARG A 50 -18.13 -25.49 -14.77
CA ARG A 50 -18.31 -26.54 -13.76
C ARG A 50 -17.01 -26.91 -13.05
N ALA A 51 -15.88 -26.92 -13.77
CA ALA A 51 -14.56 -27.11 -13.19
C ALA A 51 -14.12 -25.92 -12.31
N ARG A 52 -14.50 -24.68 -12.67
CA ARG A 52 -14.33 -23.49 -11.84
C ARG A 52 -15.23 -23.49 -10.59
N GLN A 53 -16.46 -23.97 -10.70
CA GLN A 53 -17.36 -24.17 -9.55
C GLN A 53 -16.89 -25.30 -8.62
N SER A 54 -16.29 -26.37 -9.16
CA SER A 54 -15.71 -27.48 -8.39
C SER A 54 -14.44 -27.07 -7.61
N ARG A 55 -13.65 -26.11 -8.14
CA ARG A 55 -12.47 -25.55 -7.47
C ARG A 55 -12.75 -24.38 -6.53
N THR A 56 -13.98 -23.84 -6.53
CA THR A 56 -14.43 -22.94 -5.46
C THR A 56 -14.87 -23.78 -4.28
N ARG A 57 -13.90 -24.09 -3.40
CA ARG A 57 -14.18 -24.46 -2.01
C ARG A 57 -15.24 -23.48 -1.52
N GLY A 58 -16.45 -23.99 -1.26
CA GLY A 58 -17.67 -23.17 -1.15
C GLY A 58 -17.43 -21.88 -0.37
N GLN A 59 -17.92 -20.78 -0.94
CA GLN A 59 -17.89 -19.45 -0.32
C GLN A 59 -18.71 -19.52 0.98
N LYS A 60 -18.05 -19.94 2.06
CA LYS A 60 -18.62 -19.92 3.40
C LYS A 60 -18.82 -18.46 3.75
N SER A 61 -20.08 -18.04 3.84
CA SER A 61 -20.46 -16.85 4.60
C SER A 61 -19.93 -17.00 6.02
N PHE A 62 -18.77 -16.42 6.32
CA PHE A 62 -18.21 -16.36 7.66
C PHE A 62 -17.53 -15.01 7.89
N GLY A 63 -18.35 -13.96 7.95
CA GLY A 63 -18.01 -12.74 8.68
C GLY A 63 -18.50 -12.86 10.12
N SER A 64 -18.07 -13.89 10.86
CA SER A 64 -18.36 -13.88 12.30
C SER A 64 -17.52 -12.78 12.92
N SER A 65 -18.14 -11.82 13.59
CA SER A 65 -17.45 -10.80 14.39
C SER A 65 -16.52 -11.39 15.45
N THR A 66 -16.61 -12.70 15.72
CA THR A 66 -15.79 -13.45 16.67
C THR A 66 -14.49 -14.03 16.11
N ALA A 67 -14.26 -13.98 14.79
CA ALA A 67 -13.01 -14.48 14.21
C ALA A 67 -11.80 -13.60 14.61
N PRO A 68 -10.58 -14.16 14.70
CA PRO A 68 -9.37 -13.37 14.95
C PRO A 68 -9.27 -12.17 14.00
N LEU A 69 -8.75 -11.04 14.51
CA LEU A 69 -8.71 -9.79 13.73
C LEU A 69 -7.95 -9.97 12.41
N ARG A 70 -6.83 -10.70 12.42
CA ARG A 70 -6.04 -11.02 11.22
C ARG A 70 -6.87 -11.75 10.15
N ASP A 71 -7.74 -12.67 10.53
CA ASP A 71 -8.61 -13.40 9.59
C ASP A 71 -9.70 -12.50 9.01
N ARG A 72 -10.31 -11.63 9.84
CA ARG A 72 -11.29 -10.65 9.38
C ARG A 72 -10.66 -9.64 8.40
N LEU A 73 -9.44 -9.18 8.70
CA LEU A 73 -8.67 -8.32 7.79
C LEU A 73 -8.29 -9.04 6.49
N ARG A 74 -7.91 -10.33 6.57
CA ARG A 74 -7.61 -11.16 5.39
C ARG A 74 -8.83 -11.35 4.49
N TYR A 75 -10.01 -11.51 5.08
CA TYR A 75 -11.27 -11.59 4.34
C TYR A 75 -11.65 -10.26 3.68
N GLN A 76 -11.55 -9.16 4.43
CA GLN A 76 -11.93 -7.83 3.94
C GLN A 76 -10.96 -7.28 2.89
N PHE A 77 -9.65 -7.52 3.08
CA PHE A 77 -8.57 -7.06 2.22
C PHE A 77 -7.77 -8.27 1.72
N PRO A 78 -8.32 -9.02 0.75
CA PRO A 78 -7.64 -10.17 0.19
C PRO A 78 -6.39 -9.74 -0.54
N TYR A 79 -5.33 -10.52 -0.38
CA TYR A 79 -4.08 -10.32 -1.10
C TYR A 79 -4.10 -11.11 -2.40
N ASP A 80 -3.69 -10.46 -3.49
CA ASP A 80 -3.63 -11.05 -4.82
C ASP A 80 -2.33 -10.59 -5.50
N LEU A 81 -1.37 -11.53 -5.57
CA LEU A 81 -0.04 -11.25 -6.08
C LEU A 81 -0.07 -10.91 -7.58
N GLU A 82 -1.01 -11.46 -8.35
CA GLU A 82 -1.06 -11.26 -9.81
C GLU A 82 -1.54 -9.85 -10.20
N ARG A 83 -2.10 -9.08 -9.26
CA ARG A 83 -2.52 -7.70 -9.52
C ARG A 83 -1.32 -6.80 -9.73
N SER A 84 -1.47 -5.76 -10.55
CA SER A 84 -0.48 -4.69 -10.64
C SER A 84 -0.49 -3.81 -9.39
N PHE A 85 0.62 -3.13 -9.12
CA PHE A 85 0.65 -2.06 -8.13
C PHE A 85 -0.32 -0.95 -8.51
N PRO A 86 -1.19 -0.49 -7.60
CA PRO A 86 -2.07 0.65 -7.84
C PRO A 86 -1.26 1.93 -8.08
N ALA A 87 -1.63 2.72 -9.09
CA ALA A 87 -0.99 4.01 -9.41
C ALA A 87 -1.51 5.15 -8.52
N TYR A 88 -1.44 4.97 -7.20
CA TYR A 88 -1.81 5.96 -6.19
C TYR A 88 -0.60 6.33 -5.35
N ILE A 89 -0.48 7.62 -5.02
CA ILE A 89 0.47 8.16 -4.05
C ILE A 89 -0.35 8.78 -2.93
N TRP A 90 -0.12 8.34 -1.71
CA TRP A 90 -0.78 8.80 -0.51
C TRP A 90 0.22 9.57 0.36
N GLN A 91 -0.13 10.79 0.73
CA GLN A 91 0.54 11.52 1.80
C GLN A 91 -0.52 11.99 2.82
N THR A 92 -0.09 12.37 4.01
CA THR A 92 -0.98 13.05 4.98
C THR A 92 -0.35 14.33 5.47
N TRP A 93 -1.20 15.32 5.72
CA TRP A 93 -0.78 16.55 6.38
C TRP A 93 -1.96 17.23 7.07
N LYS A 94 -1.71 18.35 7.75
CA LYS A 94 -2.75 19.15 8.39
C LYS A 94 -3.75 19.72 7.37
N TYR A 95 -3.26 20.09 6.19
CA TYR A 95 -4.04 20.77 5.15
C TYR A 95 -3.71 20.21 3.77
N THR A 96 -4.64 20.36 2.83
CA THR A 96 -4.40 20.03 1.41
C THR A 96 -3.45 21.05 0.75
N PRO A 97 -2.75 20.69 -0.34
CA PRO A 97 -1.84 21.59 -1.08
C PRO A 97 -2.52 22.87 -1.60
N ALA A 98 -3.82 22.80 -1.87
CA ALA A 98 -4.65 23.93 -2.33
C ALA A 98 -5.03 24.90 -1.20
N SER A 99 -4.86 24.52 0.07
CA SER A 99 -5.16 25.38 1.22
C SER A 99 -4.16 26.53 1.33
N THR A 100 -4.64 27.70 1.73
CA THR A 100 -3.78 28.85 2.07
C THR A 100 -2.88 28.58 3.28
N TRP A 101 -3.24 27.59 4.11
CA TRP A 101 -2.50 27.19 5.29
C TRP A 101 -1.46 26.09 5.03
N PHE A 102 -1.35 25.63 3.77
CA PHE A 102 -0.31 24.69 3.39
C PHE A 102 1.07 25.36 3.45
N GLU A 103 2.01 24.73 4.14
CA GLU A 103 3.30 25.32 4.46
C GLU A 103 4.19 25.41 3.22
N GLU A 104 4.72 26.61 2.94
CA GLU A 104 5.52 26.86 1.73
C GLU A 104 6.73 25.92 1.60
N ARG A 105 7.38 25.60 2.74
CA ARG A 105 8.52 24.68 2.80
C ARG A 105 8.21 23.26 2.29
N LEU A 106 6.95 22.85 2.28
CA LEU A 106 6.53 21.50 1.86
C LEU A 106 6.18 21.44 0.38
N ARG A 107 5.93 22.58 -0.29
CA ARG A 107 5.45 22.59 -1.68
C ARG A 107 6.36 21.86 -2.65
N ALA A 108 7.67 22.10 -2.55
CA ALA A 108 8.62 21.43 -3.43
C ALA A 108 8.70 19.92 -3.16
N SER A 109 8.60 19.49 -1.89
CA SER A 109 8.60 18.07 -1.52
C SER A 109 7.35 17.38 -2.05
N GLU A 110 6.18 17.93 -1.77
CA GLU A 110 4.88 17.45 -2.23
C GLU A 110 4.78 17.40 -3.77
N ALA A 111 5.12 18.49 -4.45
CA ALA A 111 5.04 18.58 -5.91
C ALA A 111 5.94 17.57 -6.61
N SER A 112 7.12 17.25 -6.03
CA SER A 112 8.05 16.29 -6.61
C SER A 112 7.42 14.91 -6.85
N TRP A 113 6.47 14.50 -6.00
CA TRP A 113 5.78 13.22 -6.16
C TRP A 113 4.89 13.20 -7.40
N THR A 114 4.15 14.29 -7.66
CA THR A 114 3.36 14.45 -8.88
C THR A 114 4.24 14.58 -10.13
N GLU A 115 5.29 15.40 -10.06
CA GLU A 115 6.19 15.64 -11.18
C GLU A 115 6.94 14.38 -11.62
N MET A 116 7.39 13.56 -10.67
CA MET A 116 8.17 12.34 -10.94
C MET A 116 7.31 11.12 -11.29
N HIS A 117 5.98 11.20 -11.12
CA HIS A 117 5.06 10.10 -11.39
C HIS A 117 3.90 10.54 -12.31
N PRO A 118 4.19 10.98 -13.55
CA PRO A 118 3.15 11.34 -14.49
C PRO A 118 2.23 10.13 -14.73
N GLY A 119 0.95 10.28 -14.37
CA GLY A 119 -0.06 9.23 -14.47
C GLY A 119 -0.47 8.58 -13.14
N PHE A 120 0.21 8.89 -12.03
CA PHE A 120 -0.28 8.51 -10.70
C PHE A 120 -1.31 9.53 -10.22
N THR A 121 -2.29 9.04 -9.43
CA THR A 121 -3.15 9.92 -8.64
C THR A 121 -2.44 10.24 -7.33
N HIS A 122 -2.13 11.51 -7.10
CA HIS A 122 -1.48 11.97 -5.89
C HIS A 122 -2.49 12.63 -4.95
N GLU A 123 -2.64 12.07 -3.74
CA GLU A 123 -3.61 12.52 -2.75
C GLU A 123 -2.91 12.85 -1.43
N VAL A 124 -3.04 14.11 -0.99
CA VAL A 124 -2.65 14.55 0.35
C VAL A 124 -3.91 14.60 1.21
N ILE A 125 -4.04 13.62 2.12
CA ILE A 125 -5.23 13.49 2.97
C ILE A 125 -5.09 14.39 4.21
N PRO A 126 -5.94 15.41 4.37
CA PRO A 126 -5.87 16.32 5.51
C PRO A 126 -6.36 15.66 6.81
N ASP A 127 -5.84 16.08 7.96
CA ASP A 127 -6.19 15.56 9.29
C ASP A 127 -7.70 15.46 9.56
N ASP A 128 -8.49 16.44 9.12
CA ASP A 128 -9.95 16.48 9.29
C ASP A 128 -10.70 15.40 8.49
N THR A 129 -10.06 14.86 7.44
CA THR A 129 -10.64 13.91 6.51
C THR A 129 -10.13 12.49 6.74
N GLN A 130 -8.94 12.32 7.33
CA GLN A 130 -8.38 11.00 7.63
C GLN A 130 -9.36 10.12 8.41
N ARG A 131 -9.98 10.66 9.48
CA ARG A 131 -10.96 9.90 10.29
C ARG A 131 -12.13 9.38 9.46
N HIS A 132 -12.67 10.19 8.56
CA HIS A 132 -13.79 9.82 7.69
C HIS A 132 -13.38 8.76 6.67
N LEU A 133 -12.18 8.89 6.10
CA LEU A 133 -11.62 7.90 5.18
C LEU A 133 -11.41 6.55 5.88
N ILE A 134 -10.85 6.53 7.09
CA ILE A 134 -10.67 5.27 7.85
C ILE A 134 -12.01 4.64 8.19
N TRP A 135 -13.00 5.44 8.60
CA TRP A 135 -14.36 4.94 8.84
C TRP A 135 -14.96 4.29 7.57
N TYR A 136 -14.80 4.93 6.42
CA TYR A 136 -15.27 4.41 5.14
C TYR A 136 -14.57 3.10 4.74
N LEU A 137 -13.24 3.02 4.88
CA LEU A 137 -12.47 1.85 4.48
C LEU A 137 -12.64 0.66 5.42
N TYR A 138 -12.79 0.91 6.73
CA TYR A 138 -12.77 -0.11 7.78
C TYR A 138 -14.10 -0.27 8.51
N GLY A 139 -15.20 0.27 7.98
CA GLY A 139 -16.53 0.18 8.61
C GLY A 139 -17.01 -1.26 8.88
N SER A 140 -16.52 -2.25 8.13
CA SER A 140 -16.80 -3.68 8.34
C SER A 140 -15.89 -4.35 9.39
N VAL A 141 -14.84 -3.67 9.85
CA VAL A 141 -13.91 -4.12 10.89
C VAL A 141 -13.79 -3.01 11.95
N PRO A 142 -14.84 -2.79 12.76
CA PRO A 142 -14.96 -1.60 13.62
C PRO A 142 -13.84 -1.46 14.66
N ASP A 143 -13.20 -2.56 15.08
CA ASP A 143 -12.05 -2.54 16.00
C ASP A 143 -10.91 -1.65 15.47
N VAL A 144 -10.66 -1.69 14.16
CA VAL A 144 -9.60 -0.90 13.52
C VAL A 144 -9.91 0.59 13.58
N PHE A 145 -11.16 0.96 13.26
CA PHE A 145 -11.60 2.34 13.37
C PHE A 145 -11.58 2.82 14.82
N GLU A 146 -12.05 2.00 15.76
CA GLU A 146 -12.02 2.32 17.19
C GLU A 146 -10.59 2.54 17.69
N ALA A 147 -9.64 1.70 17.28
CA ALA A 147 -8.23 1.85 17.60
C ALA A 147 -7.67 3.17 17.05
N TYR A 148 -7.89 3.45 15.76
CA TYR A 148 -7.43 4.68 15.11
C TYR A 148 -8.00 5.94 15.79
N ASP A 149 -9.29 5.93 16.11
CA ASP A 149 -9.95 7.06 16.76
C ASP A 149 -9.41 7.29 18.18
N ALA A 150 -9.08 6.22 18.90
CA ALA A 150 -8.59 6.24 20.28
C ALA A 150 -7.10 6.61 20.43
N LEU A 151 -6.30 6.56 19.37
CA LEU A 151 -4.87 6.90 19.45
C LEU A 151 -4.69 8.35 19.93
N PRO A 152 -3.89 8.60 20.98
CA PRO A 152 -3.87 9.88 21.68
C PRO A 152 -2.97 10.94 21.03
N LEU A 153 -2.03 10.53 20.18
CA LEU A 153 -1.03 11.42 19.60
C LEU A 153 -1.15 11.48 18.07
N PRO A 154 -1.03 12.66 17.45
CA PRO A 154 -1.09 12.80 15.99
C PRO A 154 -0.08 11.93 15.24
N VAL A 155 1.16 11.83 15.73
CA VAL A 155 2.21 10.97 15.13
C VAL A 155 1.80 9.50 15.06
N MET A 156 1.12 9.00 16.09
CA MET A 156 0.64 7.61 16.11
C MET A 156 -0.49 7.41 15.10
N LYS A 157 -1.34 8.43 14.91
CA LYS A 157 -2.39 8.39 13.88
C LYS A 157 -1.79 8.41 12.48
N ALA A 158 -0.76 9.22 12.23
CA ALA A 158 -0.04 9.25 10.96
C ALA A 158 0.65 7.90 10.67
N ASP A 159 1.37 7.35 11.65
CA ASP A 159 1.98 6.02 11.57
C ASP A 159 0.93 4.94 11.26
N PHE A 160 -0.23 4.97 11.92
CA PHE A 160 -1.25 3.96 11.67
C PHE A 160 -1.95 4.17 10.32
N PHE A 161 -2.21 5.43 9.94
CA PHE A 161 -2.85 5.79 8.68
C PHE A 161 -2.12 5.20 7.47
N ARG A 162 -0.79 5.32 7.42
CA ARG A 162 -0.01 4.78 6.30
C ARG A 162 -0.17 3.28 6.11
N TYR A 163 -0.25 2.52 7.20
CA TYR A 163 -0.49 1.07 7.12
C TYR A 163 -1.91 0.78 6.66
N LEU A 164 -2.89 1.54 7.16
CA LEU A 164 -4.30 1.38 6.82
C LEU A 164 -4.58 1.68 5.35
N VAL A 165 -4.13 2.84 4.86
CA VAL A 165 -4.39 3.24 3.46
C VAL A 165 -3.75 2.25 2.48
N LEU A 166 -2.52 1.80 2.76
CA LEU A 166 -1.85 0.82 1.90
C LEU A 166 -2.47 -0.57 2.01
N LEU A 167 -2.92 -1.01 3.19
CA LEU A 167 -3.60 -2.30 3.31
C LEU A 167 -4.89 -2.30 2.47
N ALA A 168 -5.65 -1.21 2.51
CA ALA A 168 -6.93 -1.11 1.84
C ALA A 168 -6.82 -0.81 0.34
N ARG A 169 -5.88 0.04 -0.06
CA ARG A 169 -5.80 0.60 -1.42
C ARG A 169 -4.49 0.29 -2.16
N GLY A 170 -3.45 -0.13 -1.47
CA GLY A 170 -2.10 -0.26 -2.02
C GLY A 170 -1.57 1.06 -2.58
N GLY A 171 -0.58 0.96 -3.46
CA GLY A 171 0.12 2.09 -4.05
C GLY A 171 1.36 2.46 -3.24
N ILE A 172 1.70 3.75 -3.27
CA ILE A 172 2.84 4.32 -2.56
C ILE A 172 2.29 5.19 -1.43
N TYR A 173 2.82 5.01 -0.22
CA TYR A 173 2.70 6.02 0.82
C TYR A 173 4.05 6.72 0.97
N SER A 174 4.04 8.03 1.17
CA SER A 174 5.22 8.75 1.63
C SER A 174 4.88 9.92 2.57
N ASP A 175 5.72 10.18 3.59
CA ASP A 175 5.57 11.35 4.44
C ASP A 175 5.72 12.65 3.63
N ILE A 176 5.05 13.73 4.05
CA ILE A 176 4.87 14.96 3.25
C ILE A 176 6.18 15.73 2.98
N ASP A 177 7.19 15.55 3.84
CA ASP A 177 8.48 16.24 3.79
C ASP A 177 9.56 15.43 3.06
N THR A 178 9.13 14.52 2.19
CA THR A 178 9.99 13.71 1.32
C THR A 178 9.99 14.22 -0.12
N PHE A 179 11.15 14.14 -0.76
CA PHE A 179 11.31 14.37 -2.19
C PHE A 179 11.41 13.05 -2.94
N ALA A 180 10.60 12.87 -3.97
CA ALA A 180 10.84 11.85 -4.98
C ALA A 180 12.03 12.27 -5.86
N LEU A 181 13.13 11.51 -5.81
CA LEU A 181 14.32 11.74 -6.63
C LEU A 181 14.28 10.98 -7.96
N LYS A 182 13.56 9.84 -7.99
CA LYS A 182 13.36 9.01 -9.18
C LYS A 182 11.93 8.46 -9.23
N PRO A 183 11.35 8.23 -10.41
CA PRO A 183 10.05 7.58 -10.53
C PRO A 183 10.07 6.16 -9.95
N ALA A 184 8.99 5.72 -9.31
CA ALA A 184 8.88 4.41 -8.69
C ALA A 184 9.03 3.23 -9.66
N HIS A 185 8.76 3.44 -10.96
CA HIS A 185 9.02 2.40 -11.95
C HIS A 185 10.52 2.13 -12.13
N TYR A 186 11.43 3.05 -11.80
CA TYR A 186 12.88 2.83 -11.81
C TYR A 186 13.43 2.19 -10.54
N TRP A 187 12.65 2.09 -9.46
CA TRP A 187 13.19 1.59 -8.18
C TRP A 187 13.50 0.10 -8.19
N LEU A 188 12.93 -0.62 -9.15
CA LEU A 188 13.15 -2.04 -9.35
C LEU A 188 13.85 -2.23 -10.71
N PRO A 189 14.87 -3.11 -10.79
CA PRO A 189 15.49 -3.48 -12.06
C PRO A 189 14.46 -3.98 -13.08
N GLU A 190 14.73 -3.74 -14.35
CA GLU A 190 13.85 -4.16 -15.45
C GLU A 190 13.78 -5.69 -15.58
N GLU A 191 14.84 -6.40 -15.15
CA GLU A 191 14.94 -7.86 -15.21
C GLU A 191 14.08 -8.55 -14.15
N LEU A 192 13.63 -7.82 -13.11
CA LEU A 192 12.73 -8.37 -12.12
C LEU A 192 11.30 -8.45 -12.66
N ASP A 193 10.75 -9.65 -12.66
CA ASP A 193 9.33 -9.85 -12.95
C ASP A 193 8.46 -9.22 -11.84
N ARG A 194 7.87 -8.07 -12.16
CA ARG A 194 7.02 -7.28 -11.25
C ARG A 194 5.72 -7.99 -10.87
N SER A 195 5.28 -8.99 -11.64
CA SER A 195 4.10 -9.81 -11.25
C SER A 195 4.39 -10.56 -9.95
N THR A 196 5.64 -10.98 -9.74
CA THR A 196 6.10 -11.73 -8.56
C THR A 196 6.47 -10.87 -7.35
N ILE A 197 6.20 -9.56 -7.40
CA ILE A 197 6.54 -8.61 -6.33
C ILE A 197 5.25 -7.99 -5.81
N GLY A 198 4.98 -8.11 -4.51
CA GLY A 198 3.84 -7.52 -3.84
C GLY A 198 4.16 -6.35 -2.92
N PHE A 199 5.44 -6.17 -2.61
CA PHE A 199 5.88 -5.19 -1.62
C PHE A 199 7.27 -4.65 -1.93
N VAL A 200 7.48 -3.36 -1.71
CA VAL A 200 8.81 -2.74 -1.75
C VAL A 200 8.99 -1.87 -0.51
N VAL A 201 10.10 -2.08 0.18
CA VAL A 201 10.50 -1.33 1.37
C VAL A 201 12.00 -1.05 1.30
N GLY A 202 12.44 0.08 1.84
CA GLY A 202 13.86 0.41 1.95
C GLY A 202 14.38 0.22 3.36
N ILE A 203 15.70 0.14 3.51
CA ILE A 203 16.36 0.29 4.80
C ILE A 203 16.36 1.80 5.14
N GLU A 204 15.94 2.15 6.35
CA GLU A 204 16.00 3.53 6.86
C GLU A 204 17.32 3.78 7.59
N ALA A 205 17.71 2.83 8.45
CA ALA A 205 18.88 2.90 9.30
C ALA A 205 19.53 1.51 9.44
N ASP A 206 20.85 1.48 9.40
CA ASP A 206 21.69 0.29 9.59
C ASP A 206 22.92 0.66 10.46
N PRO A 207 22.71 1.03 11.73
CA PRO A 207 23.77 1.49 12.62
C PRO A 207 24.73 0.36 13.01
N ASP A 208 25.93 0.36 12.43
CA ASP A 208 27.01 -0.56 12.81
C ASP A 208 27.91 0.02 13.92
N ARG A 209 27.32 0.20 15.12
CA ARG A 209 28.02 0.76 16.30
C ARG A 209 27.51 0.12 17.61
N PRO A 210 28.35 -0.14 18.63
CA PRO A 210 27.93 -0.84 19.86
C PRO A 210 26.78 -0.19 20.63
N ASP A 211 26.69 1.15 20.58
CA ASP A 211 25.70 1.99 21.26
C ASP A 211 24.47 2.29 20.38
N TRP A 212 24.25 1.52 19.29
CA TRP A 212 23.11 1.72 18.39
C TRP A 212 21.76 1.77 19.13
N HIS A 213 21.62 0.97 20.20
CA HIS A 213 20.39 0.78 20.95
C HIS A 213 19.97 2.00 21.78
N GLU A 214 20.86 2.99 21.95
CA GLU A 214 20.53 4.27 22.57
C GLU A 214 19.76 5.21 21.63
N TRP A 215 19.92 5.02 20.31
CA TRP A 215 19.44 5.94 19.27
C TRP A 215 18.43 5.31 18.32
N TYR A 216 18.49 3.99 18.15
CA TYR A 216 17.70 3.22 17.20
C TYR A 216 16.97 2.09 17.93
N SER A 217 15.74 1.81 17.50
CA SER A 217 14.92 0.75 18.07
C SER A 217 15.42 -0.64 17.69
N ARG A 218 16.06 -0.79 16.53
CA ARG A 218 16.59 -2.07 16.03
C ARG A 218 17.96 -1.86 15.39
N ARG A 219 18.79 -2.92 15.36
CA ARG A 219 20.12 -2.92 14.72
C ARG A 219 20.04 -2.61 13.22
N LEU A 220 18.92 -2.93 12.59
CA LEU A 220 18.53 -2.45 11.26
C LEU A 220 17.05 -2.09 11.32
N GLN A 221 16.68 -0.95 10.74
CA GLN A 221 15.29 -0.51 10.65
C GLN A 221 14.87 -0.39 9.19
N PHE A 222 13.70 -0.94 8.88
CA PHE A 222 13.05 -0.69 7.60
C PHE A 222 12.34 0.66 7.62
N CYS A 223 12.40 1.36 6.50
CA CYS A 223 11.70 2.60 6.28
C CYS A 223 10.19 2.39 6.37
N GLN A 224 9.56 3.16 7.26
CA GLN A 224 8.12 3.22 7.39
C GLN A 224 7.53 4.50 6.80
N TRP A 225 8.35 5.51 6.51
CA TRP A 225 7.90 6.80 6.01
C TRP A 225 7.79 6.81 4.47
N THR A 226 8.30 5.80 3.77
CA THR A 226 7.97 5.48 2.36
C THR A 226 7.80 3.98 2.17
N ILE A 227 6.65 3.56 1.65
CA ILE A 227 6.30 2.14 1.49
C ILE A 227 5.55 1.96 0.16
N VAL A 228 5.85 0.89 -0.58
CA VAL A 228 5.08 0.49 -1.77
C VAL A 228 4.43 -0.87 -1.55
N SER A 229 3.15 -0.99 -1.84
CA SER A 229 2.41 -2.22 -1.57
C SER A 229 1.28 -2.48 -2.55
N LYS A 230 1.06 -3.76 -2.88
CA LYS A 230 -0.23 -4.24 -3.39
C LYS A 230 -1.24 -4.31 -2.23
N PRO A 231 -2.53 -3.99 -2.47
CA PRO A 231 -3.54 -4.03 -1.43
C PRO A 231 -3.63 -5.43 -0.81
N GLY A 232 -3.89 -5.49 0.50
CA GLY A 232 -4.03 -6.74 1.23
C GLY A 232 -2.72 -7.40 1.69
N HIS A 233 -1.54 -6.84 1.40
CA HIS A 233 -0.26 -7.51 1.66
C HIS A 233 -0.10 -7.98 3.13
N PRO A 234 0.40 -9.22 3.37
CA PRO A 234 0.52 -9.79 4.72
C PRO A 234 1.28 -8.96 5.75
N ILE A 235 2.37 -8.27 5.35
CA ILE A 235 3.13 -7.38 6.26
C ILE A 235 2.22 -6.30 6.85
N LEU A 236 1.46 -5.60 5.99
CA LEU A 236 0.56 -4.53 6.44
C LEU A 236 -0.60 -5.09 7.25
N ARG A 237 -1.12 -6.27 6.88
CA ARG A 237 -2.17 -6.94 7.65
C ARG A 237 -1.73 -7.24 9.08
N ASP A 238 -0.52 -7.76 9.25
CA ASP A 238 0.03 -8.04 10.57
C ASP A 238 0.27 -6.76 11.37
N MET A 239 0.84 -5.73 10.75
CA MET A 239 1.08 -4.45 11.40
C MET A 239 -0.22 -3.76 11.83
N VAL A 240 -1.25 -3.76 10.96
CA VAL A 240 -2.57 -3.20 11.29
C VAL A 240 -3.23 -3.97 12.43
N ALA A 241 -3.14 -5.29 12.43
CA ALA A 241 -3.66 -6.11 13.53
C ALA A 241 -2.93 -5.82 14.85
N TYR A 242 -1.59 -5.76 14.83
CA TYR A 242 -0.77 -5.45 16.00
C TYR A 242 -1.14 -4.10 16.62
N VAL A 243 -1.17 -3.02 15.82
CA VAL A 243 -1.51 -1.68 16.32
C VAL A 243 -2.94 -1.66 16.88
N THR A 244 -3.88 -2.30 16.20
CA THR A 244 -5.28 -2.37 16.66
C THR A 244 -5.40 -3.09 18.00
N GLU A 245 -4.80 -4.29 18.11
CA GLU A 245 -4.87 -5.12 19.31
C GLU A 245 -4.23 -4.43 20.52
N GLU A 246 -3.06 -3.81 20.32
CA GLU A 246 -2.35 -3.07 21.37
C GLU A 246 -3.07 -1.77 21.77
N ALA A 247 -3.61 -1.01 20.81
CA ALA A 247 -4.42 0.17 21.09
C ALA A 247 -5.62 -0.19 21.98
N LEU A 248 -6.39 -1.20 21.57
CA LEU A 248 -7.60 -1.60 22.29
C LEU A 248 -7.27 -2.25 23.64
N ARG A 249 -6.16 -2.98 23.75
CA ARG A 249 -5.66 -3.50 25.04
C ARG A 249 -5.36 -2.35 26.00
N MET A 250 -4.53 -1.38 25.58
CA MET A 250 -4.18 -0.22 26.40
C MET A 250 -5.40 0.67 26.72
N LYS A 251 -6.35 0.79 25.78
CA LYS A 251 -7.60 1.52 25.99
C LYS A 251 -8.44 0.86 27.10
N ARG A 252 -8.61 -0.46 27.07
CA ARG A 252 -9.31 -1.22 28.12
C ARG A 252 -8.64 -1.12 29.48
N LEU A 253 -7.31 -1.05 29.52
CA LEU A 253 -6.54 -0.84 30.75
C LEU A 253 -6.55 0.63 31.22
N GLY A 254 -7.07 1.57 30.43
CA GLY A 254 -7.10 2.99 30.76
C GLY A 254 -5.74 3.71 30.63
N ILE A 255 -4.76 3.06 29.99
CA ILE A 255 -3.37 3.55 29.85
C ILE A 255 -3.03 4.09 28.46
N LEU A 256 -3.95 4.02 27.48
CA LEU A 256 -3.78 4.62 26.14
C LEU A 256 -3.87 6.15 26.18
N LYS A 257 -2.87 6.78 26.81
CA LYS A 257 -2.76 8.23 27.00
C LYS A 257 -1.27 8.61 27.04
N SER A 258 -0.95 9.82 26.58
CA SER A 258 0.43 10.32 26.58
C SER A 258 1.09 10.18 27.96
N GLY A 259 2.32 9.67 27.99
CA GLY A 259 3.10 9.45 29.22
C GLY A 259 2.63 8.30 30.13
N LYS A 260 1.59 7.54 29.75
CA LYS A 260 1.07 6.40 30.55
C LYS A 260 1.08 5.06 29.83
N MET A 261 1.34 5.05 28.53
CA MET A 261 1.39 3.84 27.72
C MET A 261 2.55 2.95 28.17
N ASP A 262 2.34 1.63 28.12
CA ASP A 262 3.37 0.62 28.41
C ASP A 262 4.29 0.33 27.21
N LYS A 263 4.12 1.08 26.12
CA LYS A 263 4.95 1.08 24.91
C LYS A 263 5.29 2.50 24.50
N THR A 264 6.51 2.69 23.99
CA THR A 264 6.90 3.93 23.31
C THR A 264 6.21 4.00 21.94
N ILE A 265 6.20 5.19 21.32
CA ILE A 265 5.70 5.34 19.94
C ILE A 265 6.46 4.38 19.01
N MET A 266 7.77 4.27 19.18
CA MET A 266 8.65 3.43 18.36
C MET A 266 8.32 1.93 18.44
N GLU A 267 7.94 1.45 19.61
CA GLU A 267 7.59 0.04 19.88
C GLU A 267 6.10 -0.26 19.65
N PHE A 268 5.31 0.73 19.25
CA PHE A 268 3.86 0.59 19.08
C PHE A 268 3.41 0.87 17.65
N THR A 269 3.56 2.10 17.16
CA THR A 269 3.15 2.46 15.79
C THR A 269 4.34 2.74 14.88
N GLY A 270 5.48 3.04 15.47
CA GLY A 270 6.70 3.47 14.79
C GLY A 270 7.62 2.35 14.33
N PRO A 271 8.90 2.68 14.06
CA PRO A 271 9.76 1.87 13.18
C PRO A 271 10.26 0.58 13.84
N GLY A 272 10.28 0.47 15.17
CA GLY A 272 10.62 -0.76 15.88
C GLY A 272 9.56 -1.85 15.63
N ALA A 273 8.30 -1.52 15.90
CA ALA A 273 7.18 -2.42 15.64
C ALA A 273 7.01 -2.75 14.15
N TRP A 274 7.21 -1.76 13.28
CA TRP A 274 7.21 -1.93 11.83
C TRP A 274 8.28 -2.92 11.35
N THR A 275 9.51 -2.73 11.80
CA THR A 275 10.64 -3.60 11.44
C THR A 275 10.37 -5.03 11.88
N ASP A 276 9.84 -5.22 13.08
CA ASP A 276 9.46 -6.56 13.56
C ASP A 276 8.34 -7.17 12.71
N ALA A 277 7.38 -6.39 12.21
CA ALA A 277 6.32 -6.90 11.33
C ALA A 277 6.88 -7.44 10.01
N VAL A 278 7.88 -6.75 9.43
CA VAL A 278 8.57 -7.21 8.23
C VAL A 278 9.34 -8.51 8.50
N PHE A 279 10.12 -8.59 9.58
CA PHE A 279 10.84 -9.82 9.93
C PHE A 279 9.90 -10.97 10.32
N ARG A 280 8.78 -10.68 11.00
CA ARG A 280 7.76 -11.70 11.26
C ARG A 280 7.23 -12.29 9.97
N TYR A 281 7.00 -11.48 8.94
CA TYR A 281 6.60 -11.99 7.63
C TYR A 281 7.66 -12.92 7.01
N PHE A 282 8.92 -12.48 6.94
CA PHE A 282 10.01 -13.29 6.34
C PHE A 282 10.26 -14.62 7.05
N ASN A 283 9.86 -14.73 8.31
CA ASN A 283 10.02 -15.94 9.12
C ASN A 283 8.69 -16.67 9.38
N ASN A 284 7.65 -16.38 8.59
CA ASN A 284 6.34 -16.99 8.78
C ASN A 284 6.13 -18.22 7.88
N PRO A 285 5.93 -19.42 8.45
CA PRO A 285 5.73 -20.65 7.68
C PRO A 285 4.40 -20.70 6.90
N GLU A 286 3.46 -19.77 7.13
CA GLU A 286 2.28 -19.62 6.27
C GLU A 286 2.62 -19.10 4.87
N TYR A 287 3.72 -18.36 4.73
CA TYR A 287 4.11 -17.70 3.48
C TYR A 287 5.42 -18.27 2.89
N PHE A 288 6.22 -18.97 3.69
CA PHE A 288 7.53 -19.50 3.28
C PHE A 288 7.64 -21.00 3.64
N ASP A 289 8.27 -21.79 2.76
CA ASP A 289 8.66 -23.18 3.06
C ASP A 289 9.88 -23.17 4.00
N ILE A 290 9.64 -23.05 5.31
CA ILE A 290 10.68 -23.04 6.35
C ILE A 290 10.84 -24.46 6.91
N ARG A 291 12.03 -25.04 6.74
CA ARG A 291 12.35 -26.40 7.16
C ARG A 291 13.06 -26.41 8.51
N SER A 292 12.96 -27.54 9.21
CA SER A 292 13.71 -27.76 10.44
C SER A 292 15.21 -27.62 10.20
N GLY A 293 15.84 -26.64 10.86
CA GLY A 293 17.27 -26.34 10.73
C GLY A 293 17.58 -25.11 9.87
N ASP A 294 16.59 -24.56 9.16
CA ASP A 294 16.75 -23.28 8.46
C ASP A 294 16.99 -22.16 9.48
N LYS A 295 17.88 -21.23 9.11
CA LYS A 295 18.13 -20.03 9.91
C LYS A 295 17.02 -19.02 9.65
N ASN A 296 16.60 -18.33 10.71
CA ASN A 296 15.72 -17.18 10.56
C ASN A 296 16.41 -16.11 9.69
N VAL A 297 15.62 -15.42 8.88
CA VAL A 297 16.02 -14.17 8.23
C VAL A 297 16.13 -13.10 9.30
N THR A 298 17.30 -12.47 9.41
CA THR A 298 17.61 -11.47 10.44
C THR A 298 18.25 -10.22 9.84
N TYR A 299 18.62 -9.24 10.67
CA TYR A 299 19.22 -8.01 10.17
C TYR A 299 20.57 -8.25 9.49
N GLU A 300 21.30 -9.30 9.89
CA GLU A 300 22.59 -9.69 9.30
C GLU A 300 22.46 -10.02 7.81
N ASP A 301 21.28 -10.42 7.33
CA ASP A 301 21.02 -10.63 5.91
C ASP A 301 20.98 -9.33 5.11
N PHE A 302 20.68 -8.20 5.74
CA PHE A 302 20.46 -6.94 5.04
C PHE A 302 21.50 -5.87 5.39
N SER A 303 22.28 -6.07 6.46
CA SER A 303 23.29 -5.11 6.87
C SER A 303 24.38 -4.94 5.80
N GLY A 304 24.72 -3.69 5.51
CA GLY A 304 25.70 -3.31 4.49
C GLY A 304 25.22 -3.47 3.05
N GLN A 305 23.95 -3.80 2.81
CA GLN A 305 23.38 -3.99 1.48
C GLN A 305 23.54 -2.74 0.60
N LYS A 306 24.02 -2.93 -0.64
CA LYS A 306 24.24 -1.85 -1.63
C LYS A 306 23.30 -1.87 -2.84
N VAL A 307 22.63 -2.99 -3.07
CA VAL A 307 21.67 -3.19 -4.17
C VAL A 307 20.38 -3.77 -3.61
N HIS A 308 19.33 -3.85 -4.41
CA HIS A 308 18.06 -4.47 -3.99
C HIS A 308 18.26 -5.97 -3.63
N ARG A 309 17.46 -6.48 -2.69
CA ARG A 309 17.38 -7.91 -2.35
C ARG A 309 15.92 -8.34 -2.32
N LYS A 310 15.59 -9.47 -2.94
CA LYS A 310 14.23 -10.03 -2.94
C LYS A 310 14.12 -11.17 -1.92
N VAL A 311 13.07 -11.13 -1.09
CA VAL A 311 12.69 -12.20 -0.14
C VAL A 311 11.20 -12.50 -0.33
N GLY A 312 10.89 -13.69 -0.84
CA GLY A 312 9.52 -14.03 -1.24
C GLY A 312 9.03 -13.09 -2.34
N ASP A 313 7.93 -12.38 -2.08
CA ASP A 313 7.37 -11.35 -2.95
C ASP A 313 7.73 -9.91 -2.52
N THR A 314 8.64 -9.75 -1.57
CA THR A 314 9.07 -8.44 -1.06
C THR A 314 10.45 -8.08 -1.59
N VAL A 315 10.62 -6.85 -2.07
CA VAL A 315 11.94 -6.28 -2.40
C VAL A 315 12.37 -5.30 -1.32
N ILE A 316 13.58 -5.52 -0.81
CA ILE A 316 14.27 -4.69 0.16
C ILE A 316 15.28 -3.84 -0.61
N LEU A 317 15.14 -2.51 -0.52
CA LEU A 317 16.07 -1.55 -1.11
C LEU A 317 17.16 -1.15 -0.10
N PRO A 318 18.40 -0.87 -0.56
CA PRO A 318 19.48 -0.47 0.33
C PRO A 318 19.19 0.87 1.01
N ILE A 319 19.94 1.19 2.07
CA ILE A 319 19.77 2.45 2.80
C ILE A 319 19.90 3.69 1.90
N THR A 320 20.76 3.65 0.89
CA THR A 320 20.90 4.72 -0.11
C THR A 320 19.58 5.04 -0.82
N SER A 321 18.66 4.09 -0.97
CA SER A 321 17.44 4.33 -1.71
C SER A 321 16.47 5.28 -1.05
N PHE A 322 16.25 5.12 0.25
CA PHE A 322 15.31 5.97 0.99
C PHE A 322 16.03 6.90 1.98
N SER A 323 17.25 6.62 2.39
CA SER A 323 18.04 7.52 3.25
C SER A 323 19.33 8.02 2.58
N PRO A 324 19.33 8.48 1.31
CA PRO A 324 20.54 9.06 0.71
C PRO A 324 20.93 10.36 1.41
N GLY A 325 22.23 10.64 1.45
CA GLY A 325 22.77 11.91 1.94
C GLY A 325 22.77 12.07 3.46
N VAL A 326 22.39 11.04 4.24
CA VAL A 326 22.42 11.10 5.71
C VAL A 326 23.85 11.09 6.29
N GLY A 327 24.87 10.79 5.48
CA GLY A 327 26.28 10.89 5.86
C GLY A 327 26.78 9.82 6.85
N GLN A 328 25.96 8.80 7.13
CA GLN A 328 26.26 7.73 8.08
C GLN A 328 25.74 6.37 7.56
N MET A 329 26.11 5.29 8.24
CA MET A 329 25.60 3.92 7.98
C MET A 329 25.86 3.43 6.54
N GLY A 330 26.85 4.01 5.86
CA GLY A 330 27.22 3.66 4.49
C GLY A 330 26.21 4.09 3.42
N ALA A 331 25.30 5.02 3.72
CA ALA A 331 24.39 5.61 2.73
C ALA A 331 25.14 6.45 1.69
N GLY A 332 24.77 6.29 0.42
CA GLY A 332 25.28 7.08 -0.70
C GLY A 332 24.77 8.52 -0.70
N SER A 333 25.24 9.35 -1.63
CA SER A 333 24.77 10.73 -1.81
C SER A 333 23.38 10.77 -2.45
N THR A 334 22.78 11.97 -2.56
CA THR A 334 21.49 12.16 -3.25
C THR A 334 21.57 12.01 -4.77
N ASP A 335 22.78 12.02 -5.33
CA ASP A 335 23.02 11.82 -6.77
C ASP A 335 23.32 10.36 -7.12
N ASP A 336 23.32 9.47 -6.12
CA ASP A 336 23.60 8.04 -6.30
C ASP A 336 22.56 7.36 -7.21
N ASP A 337 22.98 6.36 -7.99
CA ASP A 337 22.08 5.61 -8.86
C ASP A 337 20.96 4.89 -8.08
N MET A 338 21.25 4.48 -6.85
CA MET A 338 20.27 3.88 -5.96
C MET A 338 19.45 4.90 -5.18
N ALA A 339 19.74 6.22 -5.22
CA ALA A 339 18.99 7.25 -4.48
C ALA A 339 17.63 7.55 -5.11
N PHE A 340 16.54 7.20 -4.41
CA PHE A 340 15.17 7.23 -4.96
C PHE A 340 14.26 8.21 -4.25
N VAL A 341 14.38 8.33 -2.94
CA VAL A 341 13.59 9.24 -2.11
C VAL A 341 14.52 9.89 -1.10
N LYS A 342 14.38 11.20 -0.90
CA LYS A 342 15.11 11.96 0.12
C LYS A 342 14.16 12.45 1.19
N HIS A 343 14.46 12.16 2.44
CA HIS A 343 13.71 12.67 3.59
C HIS A 343 14.36 13.97 4.11
N ASN A 344 13.58 15.04 4.32
CA ASN A 344 14.11 16.30 4.87
C ASN A 344 14.10 16.39 6.41
N PHE A 345 13.48 15.42 7.10
CA PHE A 345 13.33 15.39 8.56
C PHE A 345 12.69 16.69 9.11
N GLY A 346 11.83 17.30 8.30
CA GLY A 346 11.10 18.53 8.62
C GLY A 346 9.89 18.30 9.51
N GLY A 347 9.54 17.04 9.80
CA GLY A 347 8.71 16.64 10.94
C GLY A 347 9.49 16.82 12.25
N MET A 348 9.27 17.96 12.91
CA MET A 348 9.96 18.39 14.13
C MET A 348 9.99 17.31 15.24
N PHE A 349 11.15 16.69 15.44
CA PHE A 349 11.71 16.29 16.75
C PHE A 349 13.24 16.43 16.71
N PHE A 350 13.74 17.63 16.39
CA PHE A 350 15.07 18.00 16.81
C PHE A 350 15.01 18.34 18.31
N VAL A 351 15.45 17.43 19.16
CA VAL A 351 16.20 17.87 20.33
C VAL A 351 17.57 18.24 19.77
N SER A 352 17.86 19.55 19.69
CA SER A 352 19.21 20.02 19.40
C SER A 352 20.16 19.35 20.38
N ILE A 353 21.01 18.46 19.88
CA ILE A 353 22.27 18.14 20.55
C ILE A 353 23.29 18.99 19.81
N ASP A 354 23.48 20.21 20.29
CA ASP A 354 24.68 20.97 19.98
C ASP A 354 25.88 20.24 20.62
N CYS A 355 26.86 19.92 19.78
CA CYS A 355 28.26 19.53 20.03
C CYS A 355 28.64 18.73 21.29
#